data_AF-A0AAN6KPR8-F1
#
_entry.id   AF-A0AAN6KPR8-F1
#
_cell.length_a   1.000
_cell.length_b   1.000
_cell.length_c   1.000
_cell.angle_alpha   90.00
_cell.angle_beta   90.00
_cell.angle_gamma   90.00
#
_symmetry.space_group_name_H-M   'P 1'
#
loop_
_entity.id
_entity.type
_entity.pdbx_description
1 polymer ?
#
loop_
_entity_poly.entity_id
_entity_poly.type
_entity_poly.pdbx_seq_one_letter_code
_entity_poly.pdbx_strand_id
1 'polypeptide(L)'
;MANRKTSLDGQRVFGASEGQLLLHGAEIGQRQGEAENGYENHNRSLRHWTIHRAWRLYQTKLRLSRQIELERQYNSMAAACEALRLIDGHGLTAEERSRVGDPDVSEGDKEVGRLYRIAMRKDDIWKGVPIEYARIQTDSPPRDGWNHAWTK
;
A
#
# COMPACT_ATOMS: atom_id res chain seq x y z
N MET A 1 -53.04 -70.93 20.77
CA MET A 1 -52.38 -72.11 20.14
C MET A 1 -50.94 -72.16 20.61
N ALA A 2 -50.54 -73.29 21.20
CA ALA A 2 -49.16 -73.66 21.51
C ALA A 2 -48.28 -73.61 20.23
N ASN A 3 -46.94 -73.53 20.24
CA ASN A 3 -46.04 -74.38 21.02
C ASN A 3 -44.56 -73.89 20.96
N ARG A 4 -43.87 -74.19 22.07
CA ARG A 4 -42.43 -74.26 22.39
C ARG A 4 -41.43 -74.50 21.25
N LYS A 5 -40.21 -73.96 21.42
CA LYS A 5 -39.00 -74.74 21.78
C LYS A 5 -37.81 -73.86 22.19
N THR A 6 -37.21 -74.26 23.30
CA THR A 6 -35.94 -73.84 23.91
C THR A 6 -34.73 -74.37 23.12
N SER A 7 -33.63 -73.61 23.06
CA SER A 7 -32.27 -74.19 23.20
C SER A 7 -31.29 -73.13 23.66
N LEU A 8 -30.59 -73.46 24.74
CA LEU A 8 -29.39 -72.82 25.23
C LEU A 8 -28.28 -73.03 24.17
N ASP A 9 -27.50 -72.00 23.91
CA ASP A 9 -26.08 -72.15 23.58
C ASP A 9 -25.33 -70.90 24.03
N GLY A 10 -24.67 -71.06 25.18
CA GLY A 10 -23.60 -70.18 25.56
C GLY A 10 -22.35 -70.58 24.80
N GLN A 11 -21.69 -69.60 24.17
CA GLN A 11 -20.24 -69.56 24.10
C GLN A 11 -19.82 -68.15 23.71
N ARG A 12 -19.39 -67.39 24.73
CA ARG A 12 -18.51 -66.25 24.55
C ARG A 12 -17.19 -66.79 23.99
N VAL A 13 -16.90 -66.52 22.73
CA VAL A 13 -15.54 -66.69 22.19
C VAL A 13 -14.85 -65.33 22.30
N PHE A 14 -14.34 -65.03 23.51
CA PHE A 14 -13.32 -64.01 23.70
C PHE A 14 -12.00 -64.62 23.22
N GLY A 15 -11.51 -64.15 22.09
CA GLY A 15 -10.26 -64.60 21.49
C GLY A 15 -9.66 -63.54 20.59
N ALA A 16 -9.69 -62.27 21.01
CA ALA A 16 -8.81 -61.25 20.43
C ALA A 16 -7.48 -61.33 21.20
N SER A 17 -6.45 -61.88 20.55
CA SER A 17 -5.09 -61.91 21.10
C SER A 17 -4.63 -60.47 21.45
N GLU A 18 -4.08 -60.26 22.65
CA GLU A 18 -3.59 -58.95 23.11
C GLU A 18 -2.53 -58.34 22.17
N GLY A 19 -1.85 -59.17 21.37
CA GLY A 19 -0.92 -58.72 20.33
C GLY A 19 -1.58 -58.02 19.13
N GLN A 20 -2.87 -58.24 18.87
CA GLN A 20 -3.59 -57.67 17.72
C GLN A 20 -4.21 -56.29 18.03
N LEU A 21 -4.51 -56.01 19.31
CA LEU A 21 -5.03 -54.72 19.76
C LEU A 21 -3.94 -53.64 19.87
N LEU A 22 -2.69 -54.03 20.16
CA LEU A 22 -1.55 -53.10 20.20
C LEU A 22 -1.11 -52.65 18.79
N LEU A 23 -1.16 -53.54 17.79
CA LEU A 23 -0.85 -53.18 16.39
C LEU A 23 -1.94 -52.28 15.78
N HIS A 24 -3.21 -52.53 16.08
CA HIS A 24 -4.30 -51.70 15.57
C HIS A 24 -4.33 -50.29 16.21
N GLY A 25 -3.92 -50.17 17.48
CA GLY A 25 -3.76 -48.86 18.15
C GLY A 25 -2.58 -48.05 17.61
N ALA A 26 -1.46 -48.69 17.26
CA ALA A 26 -0.31 -48.03 16.65
C ALA A 26 -0.62 -47.52 15.23
N GLU A 27 -1.35 -48.28 14.41
CA GLU A 27 -1.78 -47.84 13.07
C GLU A 27 -2.81 -46.71 13.10
N ILE A 28 -3.71 -46.68 14.10
CA ILE A 28 -4.66 -45.57 14.28
C ILE A 28 -3.93 -44.29 14.68
N GLY A 29 -2.94 -44.37 15.58
CA GLY A 29 -2.12 -43.22 15.99
C GLY A 29 -1.26 -42.64 14.86
N GLN A 30 -0.69 -43.49 13.99
CA GLN A 30 0.08 -43.02 12.83
C GLN A 30 -0.79 -42.37 11.75
N ARG A 31 -1.97 -42.92 11.43
CA ARG A 31 -2.91 -42.27 10.50
C ARG A 31 -3.45 -40.94 11.02
N GLN A 32 -3.66 -40.81 12.34
CA GLN A 32 -4.06 -39.54 12.94
C GLN A 32 -2.95 -38.49 12.86
N GLY A 33 -1.70 -38.85 13.17
CA GLY A 33 -0.55 -37.93 13.05
C GLY A 33 -0.23 -37.50 11.60
N GLU A 34 -0.45 -38.37 10.60
CA GLU A 34 -0.31 -38.03 9.19
C GLU A 34 -1.40 -37.07 8.71
N ALA A 35 -2.65 -37.30 9.14
CA ALA A 35 -3.78 -36.41 8.83
C ALA A 35 -3.58 -35.02 9.45
N GLU A 36 -3.21 -34.94 10.73
CA GLU A 36 -2.92 -33.70 11.44
C GLU A 36 -1.77 -32.91 10.78
N ASN A 37 -0.67 -33.57 10.42
CA ASN A 37 0.42 -32.96 9.65
C ASN A 37 -0.05 -32.43 8.28
N GLY A 38 -0.96 -33.13 7.61
CA GLY A 38 -1.57 -32.67 6.36
C GLY A 38 -2.39 -31.39 6.55
N TYR A 39 -3.20 -31.33 7.62
CA TYR A 39 -3.99 -30.14 7.97
C TYR A 39 -3.10 -28.97 8.37
N GLU A 40 -2.01 -29.18 9.10
CA GLU A 40 -1.06 -28.12 9.47
C GLU A 40 -0.34 -27.53 8.25
N ASN A 41 0.07 -28.37 7.30
CA ASN A 41 0.68 -27.94 6.04
C ASN A 41 -0.30 -27.17 5.15
N HIS A 42 -1.56 -27.61 5.09
CA HIS A 42 -2.63 -26.90 4.40
C HIS A 42 -2.96 -25.56 5.07
N ASN A 43 -3.12 -25.54 6.39
CA ASN A 43 -3.35 -24.31 7.15
C ASN A 43 -2.19 -23.32 7.01
N ARG A 44 -0.94 -23.80 6.98
CA ARG A 44 0.25 -22.98 6.71
C ARG A 44 0.21 -22.37 5.31
N SER A 45 -0.14 -23.15 4.29
CA SER A 45 -0.20 -22.65 2.91
C SER A 45 -1.34 -21.64 2.72
N LEU A 46 -2.51 -21.88 3.32
CA LEU A 46 -3.63 -20.93 3.33
C LEU A 46 -3.27 -19.62 4.06
N ARG A 47 -2.64 -19.70 5.24
CA ARG A 47 -2.15 -18.50 5.96
C ARG A 47 -1.16 -17.72 5.12
N HIS A 48 -0.18 -18.40 4.52
CA HIS A 48 0.80 -17.78 3.65
C HIS A 48 0.13 -17.08 2.46
N TRP A 49 -0.79 -17.75 1.77
CA TRP A 49 -1.51 -17.19 0.63
C TRP A 49 -2.32 -15.95 1.03
N THR A 50 -2.98 -15.99 2.18
CA THR A 50 -3.82 -14.89 2.68
C THR A 50 -2.98 -13.67 3.01
N ILE A 51 -1.89 -13.86 3.76
CA ILE A 51 -0.95 -12.79 4.11
C ILE A 51 -0.36 -12.17 2.84
N HIS A 52 0.08 -13.00 1.90
CA HIS A 52 0.67 -12.54 0.65
C HIS A 52 -0.34 -11.77 -0.22
N ARG A 53 -1.59 -12.24 -0.30
CA ARG A 53 -2.67 -11.52 -1.01
C ARG A 53 -2.96 -10.17 -0.34
N ALA A 54 -3.06 -10.14 0.99
CA ALA A 54 -3.27 -8.91 1.75
C ALA A 54 -2.12 -7.91 1.52
N TRP A 55 -0.87 -8.38 1.53
CA TRP A 55 0.29 -7.56 1.20
C TRP A 55 0.23 -7.00 -0.22
N ARG A 56 -0.10 -7.83 -1.24
CA ARG A 56 -0.26 -7.34 -2.61
C ARG A 56 -1.35 -6.27 -2.72
N LEU A 57 -2.47 -6.45 -2.05
CA LEU A 57 -3.55 -5.45 -2.01
C LEU A 57 -3.08 -4.15 -1.36
N TYR A 58 -2.39 -4.24 -0.22
CA TYR A 58 -1.80 -3.08 0.45
C TYR A 58 -0.80 -2.34 -0.46
N GLN A 59 0.10 -3.07 -1.13
CA GLN A 59 1.06 -2.49 -2.06
C GLN A 59 0.38 -1.79 -3.25
N THR A 60 -0.70 -2.35 -3.77
CA THR A 60 -1.49 -1.71 -4.83
C THR A 60 -2.16 -0.42 -4.32
N LYS A 61 -2.74 -0.44 -3.12
CA LYS A 61 -3.30 0.78 -2.50
C LYS A 61 -2.23 1.85 -2.29
N LEU A 62 -1.04 1.49 -1.82
CA LEU A 62 0.07 2.42 -1.59
C LEU A 62 0.59 3.04 -2.91
N ARG A 63 0.64 2.25 -3.99
CA ARG A 63 0.99 2.76 -5.33
C ARG A 63 -0.07 3.72 -5.86
N LEU A 64 -1.34 3.36 -5.73
CA LEU A 64 -2.47 4.18 -6.16
C LEU A 64 -2.52 5.50 -5.37
N SER A 65 -2.34 5.46 -4.04
CA SER A 65 -2.32 6.69 -3.24
C SER A 65 -1.18 7.62 -3.64
N ARG A 66 -0.01 7.07 -3.97
CA ARG A 66 1.12 7.86 -4.49
C ARG A 66 0.78 8.49 -5.85
N GLN A 67 0.14 7.74 -6.75
CA GLN A 67 -0.27 8.25 -8.06
C GLN A 67 -1.28 9.39 -7.93
N ILE A 68 -2.31 9.21 -7.11
CA ILE A 68 -3.33 10.24 -6.85
C ILE A 68 -2.70 11.50 -6.26
N GLU A 69 -1.75 11.35 -5.33
CA GLU A 69 -1.07 12.51 -4.74
C GLU A 69 -0.19 13.24 -5.78
N LEU A 70 0.50 12.51 -6.67
CA LEU A 70 1.24 13.10 -7.79
C LEU A 70 0.31 13.81 -8.78
N GLU A 71 -0.84 13.23 -9.10
CA GLU A 71 -1.88 13.86 -9.94
C GLU A 71 -2.42 15.14 -9.28
N ARG A 72 -2.66 15.12 -7.97
CA ARG A 72 -3.10 16.29 -7.21
C ARG A 72 -2.07 17.41 -7.27
N GLN A 73 -0.80 17.10 -7.05
CA GLN A 73 0.30 18.07 -7.13
C GLN A 73 0.42 18.63 -8.55
N TYR A 74 0.39 17.76 -9.57
CA TYR A 74 0.42 18.17 -10.97
C TYR A 74 -0.75 19.11 -11.32
N ASN A 75 -1.98 18.76 -10.94
CA ASN A 75 -3.16 19.57 -11.21
C ASN A 75 -3.07 20.93 -10.50
N SER A 76 -2.57 20.95 -9.26
CA SER A 76 -2.33 22.19 -8.52
C SER A 76 -1.29 23.09 -9.22
N MET A 77 -0.19 22.50 -9.69
CA MET A 77 0.86 23.22 -10.42
C MET A 77 0.34 23.74 -11.77
N ALA A 78 -0.43 22.94 -12.49
CA ALA A 78 -1.04 23.31 -13.77
C ALA A 78 -2.00 24.49 -13.60
N ALA A 79 -2.89 24.45 -12.60
CA ALA A 79 -3.80 25.55 -12.29
C ALA A 79 -3.06 26.84 -11.93
N ALA A 80 -2.00 26.75 -11.12
CA ALA A 80 -1.17 27.91 -10.79
C ALA A 80 -0.45 28.48 -12.03
N CYS A 81 0.03 27.62 -12.94
CA CYS A 81 0.65 28.06 -14.18
C CYS A 81 -0.34 28.74 -15.13
N GLU A 82 -1.58 28.24 -15.23
CA GLU A 82 -2.65 28.90 -15.98
C GLU A 82 -2.98 30.27 -15.40
N ALA A 83 -3.03 30.41 -14.07
CA ALA A 83 -3.19 31.72 -13.44
C ALA A 83 -2.04 32.68 -13.83
N LEU A 84 -0.78 32.23 -13.74
CA LEU A 84 0.39 33.04 -14.15
C LEU A 84 0.37 33.44 -15.63
N ARG A 85 -0.29 32.66 -16.49
CA ARG A 85 -0.43 32.96 -17.92
C ARG A 85 -1.37 34.13 -18.17
N LEU A 86 -2.37 34.31 -17.32
CA LEU A 86 -3.39 35.36 -17.41
C LEU A 86 -3.05 36.61 -16.60
N ILE A 87 -2.11 36.48 -15.66
CA ILE A 87 -1.63 37.58 -14.84
C ILE A 87 -0.77 38.55 -15.65
N ASP A 88 -0.98 39.84 -15.39
CA ASP A 88 -0.28 40.97 -15.95
C ASP A 88 0.95 41.41 -15.13
N GLY A 89 1.62 42.49 -15.53
CA GLY A 89 2.82 43.01 -14.85
C GLY A 89 2.61 43.46 -13.39
N HIS A 90 1.36 43.71 -12.99
CA HIS A 90 0.98 44.13 -11.64
C HIS A 90 0.50 42.97 -10.76
N GLY A 91 0.53 41.73 -11.25
CA GLY A 91 0.10 40.57 -10.47
C GLY A 91 -1.41 40.37 -10.45
N LEU A 92 -2.17 41.11 -11.27
CA LEU A 92 -3.62 40.99 -11.37
C LEU A 92 -4.01 40.27 -12.66
N THR A 93 -5.19 39.67 -12.67
CA THR A 93 -5.82 39.25 -13.93
C THR A 93 -6.58 40.41 -14.57
N ALA A 94 -6.88 40.33 -15.86
CA ALA A 94 -7.64 41.35 -16.58
C ALA A 94 -9.00 41.67 -15.93
N GLU A 95 -9.68 40.65 -15.41
CA GLU A 95 -10.96 40.79 -14.70
C GLU A 95 -10.80 41.48 -13.34
N GLU A 96 -9.77 41.13 -12.58
CA GLU A 96 -9.47 41.76 -11.29
C GLU A 96 -9.01 43.21 -11.47
N ARG A 97 -8.23 43.50 -12.51
CA ARG A 97 -7.80 44.86 -12.84
C ARG A 97 -9.00 45.75 -13.20
N SER A 98 -9.95 45.21 -13.97
CA SER A 98 -11.22 45.89 -14.28
C SER A 98 -12.02 46.23 -13.01
N ARG A 99 -11.95 45.38 -11.97
CA ARG A 99 -12.61 45.62 -10.67
C ARG A 99 -11.93 46.71 -9.85
N VAL A 100 -10.60 46.85 -9.97
CA VAL A 100 -9.81 47.87 -9.27
C VAL A 100 -9.98 49.27 -9.89
N GLY A 101 -10.46 49.36 -11.14
CA GLY A 101 -10.84 50.62 -11.77
C GLY A 101 -9.66 51.48 -12.22
N ASP A 102 -8.51 50.86 -12.51
CA ASP A 102 -7.32 51.55 -13.02
C ASP A 102 -7.50 51.88 -14.51
N PRO A 103 -7.54 53.16 -14.92
CA PRO A 103 -7.94 53.58 -16.26
C PRO A 103 -6.82 53.52 -17.32
N ASP A 104 -5.57 53.27 -16.95
CA ASP A 104 -4.42 53.39 -17.85
C ASP A 104 -3.86 52.04 -18.31
N VAL A 105 -4.60 51.34 -19.16
CA VAL A 105 -4.08 50.10 -19.78
C VAL A 105 -4.33 50.10 -21.27
N SER A 106 -3.26 50.36 -22.01
CA SER A 106 -3.15 50.00 -23.43
C SER A 106 -3.60 48.56 -23.62
N GLU A 107 -4.63 48.37 -24.43
CA GLU A 107 -5.13 47.08 -24.88
C GLU A 107 -3.96 46.20 -25.37
N GLY A 108 -3.61 45.16 -24.60
CA GLY A 108 -2.45 44.30 -24.88
C GLY A 108 -1.16 44.68 -24.13
N ASP A 109 -1.21 44.68 -22.80
CA ASP A 109 -0.02 44.78 -21.96
C ASP A 109 0.95 43.61 -22.28
N LYS A 110 2.11 43.92 -22.88
CA LYS A 110 3.13 42.94 -23.33
C LYS A 110 3.67 42.07 -22.20
N GLU A 111 3.38 42.50 -20.97
CA GLU A 111 3.77 41.88 -19.71
C GLU A 111 2.83 40.74 -19.29
N VAL A 112 1.64 40.59 -19.90
CA VAL A 112 0.75 39.44 -19.62
C VAL A 112 1.48 38.13 -19.93
N GLY A 113 1.47 37.21 -18.96
CA GLY A 113 2.14 35.92 -19.08
C GLY A 113 3.67 36.02 -19.12
N ARG A 114 4.28 37.16 -18.80
CA ARG A 114 5.75 37.26 -18.64
C ARG A 114 6.26 36.32 -17.56
N LEU A 115 5.60 36.30 -16.39
CA LEU A 115 5.98 35.42 -15.29
C LEU A 115 5.86 33.94 -15.67
N TYR A 116 4.80 33.57 -16.41
CA TYR A 116 4.65 32.24 -16.96
C TYR A 116 5.81 31.85 -17.88
N ARG A 117 6.18 32.72 -18.84
CA ARG A 117 7.32 32.47 -19.74
C ARG A 117 8.64 32.27 -18.98
N ILE A 118 8.87 33.07 -17.93
CA ILE A 118 10.06 32.94 -17.07
C ILE A 118 10.02 31.61 -16.30
N ALA A 119 8.89 31.26 -15.68
CA ALA A 119 8.74 30.02 -14.92
C ALA A 119 8.92 28.75 -15.78
N MET A 120 8.59 28.81 -17.07
CA MET A 120 8.76 27.70 -18.01
C MET A 120 10.19 27.56 -18.56
N ARG A 121 11.10 28.48 -18.24
CA ARG A 121 12.51 28.36 -18.64
C ARG A 121 13.13 27.17 -17.93
N LYS A 122 13.86 26.34 -18.69
CA LYS A 122 14.53 25.14 -18.17
C LYS A 122 16.01 25.38 -17.89
N ASP A 123 16.35 26.60 -17.52
CA ASP A 123 17.72 27.00 -17.28
C ASP A 123 18.27 26.24 -16.08
N ASP A 124 19.47 25.67 -16.21
CA ASP A 124 20.20 24.97 -15.16
C ASP A 124 19.54 23.73 -14.54
N ILE A 125 18.33 23.33 -14.96
CA ILE A 125 17.64 22.13 -14.46
C ILE A 125 18.49 20.87 -14.66
N TRP A 126 19.24 20.80 -15.76
CA TRP A 126 20.09 19.66 -16.11
C TRP A 126 21.44 19.64 -15.38
N LYS A 127 21.78 20.67 -14.59
CA LYS A 127 22.96 20.65 -13.72
C LYS A 127 22.78 19.74 -12.49
N GLY A 128 21.58 19.22 -12.28
CA GLY A 128 21.24 18.31 -11.20
C GLY A 128 20.72 19.03 -9.96
N VAL A 129 20.57 18.26 -8.88
CA VAL A 129 20.09 18.75 -7.57
C VAL A 129 21.28 18.83 -6.61
N PRO A 130 21.38 19.86 -5.75
CA PRO A 130 22.45 19.93 -4.75
C PRO A 130 22.42 18.70 -3.84
N ILE A 131 23.59 18.08 -3.65
CA ILE A 131 23.73 16.80 -2.94
C ILE A 131 23.33 16.90 -1.46
N GLU A 132 23.39 18.11 -0.89
CA GLU A 132 23.03 18.40 0.50
C GLU A 132 21.55 18.11 0.79
N TYR A 133 20.66 18.22 -0.20
CA TYR A 133 19.24 17.89 -0.08
C TYR A 133 18.93 16.40 -0.24
N ALA A 134 19.89 15.59 -0.71
CA ALA A 134 19.67 14.18 -1.04
C ALA A 134 19.92 13.22 0.14
N ARG A 135 19.85 13.69 1.39
CA ARG A 135 20.05 12.83 2.57
C ARG A 135 18.92 11.79 2.67
N ILE A 136 19.30 10.51 2.66
CA ILE A 136 18.36 9.38 2.79
C ILE A 136 17.82 9.35 4.21
N GLN A 137 16.54 8.97 4.35
CA GLN A 137 15.89 8.79 5.65
C GLN A 137 16.57 7.67 6.45
N THR A 138 16.85 7.92 7.73
CA THR A 138 17.39 6.94 8.68
C THR A 138 16.29 6.44 9.63
N ASP A 139 16.45 5.23 10.18
CA ASP A 139 15.50 4.65 11.13
C ASP A 139 15.43 5.42 12.47
N SER A 140 16.53 6.07 12.87
CA SER A 140 16.59 6.93 14.06
C SER A 140 17.32 8.23 13.72
N PRO A 141 16.90 9.37 14.30
CA PRO A 141 17.57 10.65 14.07
C PRO A 141 18.96 10.66 14.72
N PRO A 142 19.92 11.44 14.19
CA PRO A 142 21.20 11.67 14.85
C PRO A 142 21.00 12.54 16.11
N ARG A 143 21.99 12.51 17.03
CA ARG A 143 21.96 13.35 18.25
C ARG A 143 21.76 14.83 17.94
N ASP A 144 22.49 15.31 16.93
CA ASP A 144 22.33 16.65 16.38
C ASP A 144 21.49 16.57 15.10
N GLY A 145 20.17 16.53 15.27
CA GLY A 145 19.18 16.31 14.19
C GLY A 145 19.17 17.38 13.09
N TRP A 146 19.37 18.65 13.47
CA TRP A 146 19.38 19.80 12.56
C TRP A 146 20.42 20.83 12.99
N ASN A 147 21.17 21.37 12.02
CA ASN A 147 22.18 22.40 12.30
C ASN A 147 21.54 23.80 12.30
N HIS A 148 21.23 24.30 13.50
CA HIS A 148 20.72 25.67 13.67
C HIS A 148 21.78 26.77 13.54
N ALA A 149 23.07 26.42 13.60
CA ALA A 149 24.18 27.37 13.48
C ALA A 149 24.63 27.58 12.02
N TRP A 150 23.90 27.01 11.05
CA TRP A 150 24.21 27.20 9.64
C TRP A 150 24.20 28.69 9.28
N THR A 151 25.29 29.15 8.67
CA THR A 151 25.50 30.54 8.25
C THR A 151 25.84 30.56 6.76
N LYS A 152 25.46 31.66 6.09
CA LYS A 152 25.52 31.86 4.63
C LYS A 152 26.94 32.01 4.10
#